data_AF-A0A538NRM9-F1
#
_entry.id   AF-A0A538NRM9-F1
#
_cell.length_a   1.000
_cell.length_b   1.000
_cell.length_c   1.000
_cell.angle_alpha   90.00
_cell.angle_beta   90.00
_cell.angle_gamma   90.00
#
_symmetry.space_group_name_H-M   'P 1'
#
loop_
_entity.id
_entity.type
_entity.pdbx_description
1 polymer ?
#
loop_
_entity_poly.entity_id
_entity_poly.type
_entity_poly.pdbx_seq_one_letter_code
_entity_poly.pdbx_strand_id
1 'polypeptide(L)' 'MTAQLQRRLARAGYYHGAIDGIMGPVTRRAIRAYERDYGRLSMQ' A
#
# COMPACT_ATOMS: atom_id res chain seq x y z
N MET A 1 -5.41 6.95 10.69
CA MET A 1 -4.68 7.41 9.48
C MET A 1 -4.02 6.24 8.74
N THR A 2 -3.16 5.46 9.38
CA THR A 2 -2.48 4.27 8.81
C THR A 2 -3.40 3.09 8.46
N ALA A 3 -4.42 2.79 9.28
CA ALA A 3 -5.38 1.71 8.98
C ALA A 3 -6.19 1.99 7.70
N GLN A 4 -6.50 3.26 7.42
CA GLN A 4 -7.17 3.65 6.17
C GLN A 4 -6.26 3.46 4.95
N LEU A 5 -4.95 3.73 5.10
CA LEU A 5 -3.97 3.45 4.06
C LEU A 5 -3.86 1.95 3.78
N GLN A 6 -3.78 1.10 4.82
CA GLN A 6 -3.79 -0.35 4.67
C GLN A 6 -5.05 -0.85 3.94
N ARG A 7 -6.24 -0.32 4.25
CA ARG A 7 -7.49 -0.63 3.51
C ARG A 7 -7.41 -0.24 2.03
N ARG A 8 -6.84 0.92 1.72
CA ARG A 8 -6.68 1.37 0.33
C ARG A 8 -5.71 0.47 -0.42
N LEU A 9 -4.57 0.17 0.17
CA LEU A 9 -3.57 -0.73 -0.41
C LEU A 9 -4.11 -2.15 -0.58
N ALA A 10 -4.92 -2.65 0.36
CA ALA A 10 -5.55 -3.97 0.25
C ALA A 10 -6.56 -4.03 -0.89
N ARG A 11 -7.42 -3.02 -1.01
CA ARG A 11 -8.36 -2.91 -2.15
C ARG A 11 -7.66 -2.80 -3.49
N ALA A 12 -6.49 -2.16 -3.52
CA ALA A 12 -5.66 -2.05 -4.71
C ALA A 12 -4.80 -3.31 -4.96
N GLY A 13 -4.86 -4.34 -4.10
CA GLY A 13 -4.14 -5.61 -4.27
C GLY A 13 -2.69 -5.61 -3.79
N TYR A 14 -2.22 -4.57 -3.10
CA TYR A 14 -0.82 -4.44 -2.65
C TYR A 14 -0.60 -4.85 -1.20
N TYR A 15 -1.66 -5.00 -0.40
CA TYR A 15 -1.56 -5.31 1.04
C TYR A 15 -2.47 -6.49 1.44
N HIS A 16 -1.86 -7.52 2.03
CA HIS A 16 -2.55 -8.75 2.46
C HIS A 16 -2.37 -9.05 3.96
N GLY A 17 -1.87 -8.07 4.73
CA GLY A 17 -1.70 -8.19 6.18
C GLY A 17 -2.94 -7.76 6.97
N ALA A 18 -2.84 -7.81 8.29
CA ALA A 18 -3.89 -7.31 9.18
C ALA A 18 -4.06 -5.78 9.05
N ILE A 19 -5.30 -5.30 9.07
CA ILE A 19 -5.62 -3.87 9.02
C ILE A 19 -5.62 -3.33 10.46
N ASP A 20 -4.44 -3.30 11.06
CA ASP A 20 -4.19 -2.97 12.46
C ASP A 20 -3.76 -1.51 12.69
N GLY A 21 -3.48 -0.77 11.62
CA GLY A 21 -2.94 0.59 11.68
C GLY A 21 -1.45 0.68 11.99
N ILE A 22 -0.70 -0.43 11.96
CA ILE A 22 0.72 -0.44 12.26
C ILE A 22 1.54 -0.22 10.97
N MET A 23 2.48 0.73 11.03
CA MET A 23 3.39 1.04 9.92
C MET A 23 4.59 0.06 9.88
N GLY A 24 4.29 -1.23 9.86
CA GLY A 24 5.29 -2.30 9.88
C GLY A 24 6.01 -2.52 8.54
N PRO A 25 6.94 -3.50 8.48
CA PRO A 25 7.66 -3.85 7.25
C PRO A 25 6.73 -4.20 6.08
N VAL A 26 5.63 -4.91 6.35
CA VAL A 26 4.64 -5.29 5.33
C VAL A 26 3.92 -4.06 4.76
N THR A 27 3.48 -3.14 5.62
CA THR A 27 2.83 -1.88 5.20
C THR A 27 3.77 -1.06 4.34
N ARG A 28 5.04 -0.92 4.73
CA ARG A 28 6.07 -0.21 3.95
C ARG A 28 6.36 -0.87 2.60
N ARG A 29 6.36 -2.21 2.53
CA ARG A 29 6.53 -2.94 1.26
C ARG A 29 5.37 -2.68 0.30
N ALA A 30 4.14 -2.72 0.81
CA ALA A 30 2.93 -2.45 0.03
C ALA A 30 2.92 -1.02 -0.55
N ILE A 31 3.30 -0.03 0.26
CA ILE A 31 3.43 1.36 -0.18
C ILE A 31 4.43 1.47 -1.34
N ARG A 32 5.64 0.92 -1.20
CA ARG A 32 6.64 0.95 -2.28
C ARG A 32 6.19 0.26 -3.56
N ALA A 33 5.42 -0.83 -3.45
CA ALA A 33 4.88 -1.52 -4.61
C ALA A 33 3.82 -0.66 -5.32
N TYR A 34 2.88 -0.11 -4.55
CA TYR A 34 1.88 0.82 -5.06
C TYR A 34 2.51 2.05 -5.73
N GLU A 35 3.48 2.70 -5.08
CA GLU A 35 4.16 3.89 -5.62
C GLU A 35 4.92 3.60 -6.91
N ARG A 36 5.57 2.43 -7.04
CA ARG A 36 6.24 2.03 -8.29
C ARG A 36 5.27 1.89 -9.45
N ASP A 37 4.12 1.25 -9.21
CA ASP A 37 3.13 1.01 -10.27
C ASP A 37 2.42 2.31 -10.69
N TYR A 38 2.16 3.21 -9.74
CA TYR A 38 1.59 4.52 -10.04
C TYR A 38 2.60 5.48 -10.67
N GLY A 39 3.88 5.41 -10.32
CA GLY A 39 4.96 6.14 -11.02
C GLY A 39 5.13 5.67 -12.46
N ARG A 40 4.84 4.40 -12.76
CA ARG A 40 4.80 3.86 -14.13
C ARG A 40 3.57 4.30 -14.93
N LEU A 41 2.47 4.64 -14.25
CA LEU A 41 1.22 5.10 -14.87
C LEU A 41 1.19 6.60 -15.18
N SER A 42 2.05 7.42 -14.54
CA SER A 42 2.13 8.87 -14.83
C SER A 42 3.11 9.24 -15.95
N MET A 43 3.84 8.27 -16.51
CA MET A 43 4.80 8.45 -17.62
C MET A 43 4.25 7.97 -18.98
N GLN A 44 2.94 7.77 -19.10
CA GLN A 44 2.25 7.48 -20.38
C GLN A 44 1.27 8.60 -20.70
#